data_AF-A0A9E3J624-F1
#
_entry.id   AF-A0A9E3J624-F1
#
_cell.length_a   1.000
_cell.length_b   1.000
_cell.length_c   1.000
_cell.angle_alpha   90.00
_cell.angle_beta   90.00
_cell.angle_gamma   90.00
#
_symmetry.space_group_name_H-M   'P 1'
#
loop_
_entity.id
_entity.type
_entity.pdbx_description
1 polymer ?
#
loop_
_entity_poly.entity_id
_entity_poly.type
_entity_poly.pdbx_seq_one_letter_code
_entity_poly.pdbx_strand_id
1 'polypeptide(L)' 'MLASWYDDQGPAADVLHVGELPDPVPGPGEVRVRVTVSGVNPGDTKKRRGWLGS' A
#
# COMPACT_ATOMS: atom_id res chain seq x y z
N MET A 1 6.49 -9.45 6.44
CA MET A 1 6.97 -8.72 5.24
C MET A 1 7.16 -7.23 5.51
N LEU A 2 8.18 -6.62 4.90
CA LEU A 2 8.32 -5.15 4.85
C LEU A 2 7.20 -4.57 3.96
N ALA A 3 6.54 -3.52 4.42
CA ALA A 3 5.41 -2.90 3.75
C ALA A 3 5.43 -1.37 3.88
N SER A 4 4.73 -0.70 2.99
CA SER A 4 4.30 0.70 3.15
C SER A 4 2.79 0.77 3.06
N TRP A 5 2.15 1.49 3.98
CA TRP A 5 0.69 1.62 4.05
C TRP A 5 0.29 2.99 4.62
N TYR A 6 -1.00 3.29 4.54
CA TYR A 6 -1.64 4.44 5.16
C TYR A 6 -3.08 4.07 5.49
N ASP A 7 -3.60 4.53 6.62
CA ASP A 7 -4.99 4.31 7.03
C ASP A 7 -5.86 5.56 6.78
N ASP A 8 -5.22 6.73 6.67
CA ASP A 8 -5.86 8.02 6.43
C ASP A 8 -5.36 8.69 5.15
N GLN A 9 -6.22 9.51 4.54
CA GLN A 9 -5.89 10.35 3.39
C GLN A 9 -5.05 11.57 3.81
N GLY A 10 -4.01 11.92 3.05
CA GLY A 10 -3.21 13.11 3.36
C GLY A 10 -1.85 13.26 2.64
N PRO A 11 -1.06 14.26 3.06
CA PRO A 11 0.32 14.42 2.62
C PRO A 11 1.17 13.20 2.97
N ALA A 12 2.18 12.90 2.14
CA ALA A 12 2.97 11.67 2.26
C ALA A 12 3.67 11.53 3.60
N ALA A 13 4.21 12.64 4.07
CA ALA A 13 4.95 12.72 5.31
C ALA A 13 4.06 12.48 6.54
N ASP A 14 2.75 12.70 6.41
CA ASP A 14 1.83 12.66 7.53
C ASP A 14 1.14 11.30 7.66
N VAL A 15 0.93 10.59 6.54
CA VAL A 15 0.10 9.37 6.52
C VAL A 15 0.80 8.09 6.08
N LEU A 16 1.95 8.16 5.40
CA LEU A 16 2.65 6.94 5.00
C LEU A 16 3.46 6.36 6.15
N HIS A 17 3.17 5.12 6.47
CA HIS A 17 3.95 4.28 7.36
C HIS A 17 4.80 3.32 6.54
N VAL A 18 5.97 2.98 7.09
CA VAL A 18 6.86 1.93 6.57
C VAL A 18 7.29 1.08 7.75
N GLY A 19 7.18 -0.25 7.60
CA GLY A 19 7.43 -1.16 8.70
C GLY A 19 7.13 -2.61 8.34
N GLU A 20 7.12 -3.48 9.34
CA GLU A 20 6.85 -4.90 9.18
C GLU A 20 5.37 -5.22 9.43
N LEU A 21 4.79 -6.03 8.55
CA LEU A 21 3.46 -6.64 8.71
C LEU A 21 3.58 -8.16 8.65
N PRO A 22 2.62 -8.92 9.21
CA PRO A 22 2.57 -10.37 9.02
C PRO A 22 2.55 -10.74 7.54
N ASP A 23 3.13 -11.89 7.23
CA ASP A 23 3.04 -12.43 5.88
C ASP A 23 1.61 -12.89 5.57
N PRO A 24 1.02 -12.52 4.42
CA PRO A 24 -0.34 -12.92 4.08
C PRO A 24 -0.42 -14.43 3.81
N VAL A 25 -1.53 -15.03 4.22
CA VAL A 25 -1.85 -16.45 3.98
C VAL A 25 -2.91 -16.52 2.87
N PRO A 26 -2.61 -17.07 1.68
CA PRO A 26 -3.57 -17.13 0.58
C PRO A 26 -4.70 -18.12 0.87
N GLY A 27 -5.91 -17.78 0.46
CA GLY A 27 -7.08 -18.66 0.47
C GLY A 27 -7.18 -19.57 -0.77
N PRO A 28 -8.25 -20.38 -0.89
CA PRO A 28 -8.48 -21.20 -2.06
C PRO A 28 -8.55 -20.38 -3.36
N GLY A 29 -7.72 -20.71 -4.34
CA GLY A 29 -7.64 -20.01 -5.63
C GLY A 29 -6.74 -18.77 -5.64
N GLU A 30 -6.17 -18.38 -4.51
CA GLU A 30 -5.23 -17.26 -4.41
C GLU A 30 -3.77 -17.73 -4.47
N VAL A 31 -2.87 -16.81 -4.82
CA VAL A 31 -1.42 -17.04 -4.79
C VAL A 31 -0.73 -15.96 -3.97
N ARG A 32 0.35 -16.34 -3.28
CA ARG A 32 1.24 -15.38 -2.62
C ARG A 32 2.40 -15.04 -3.53
N VAL A 33 2.59 -13.76 -3.81
CA VAL A 33 3.69 -13.24 -4.64
C VAL A 33 4.71 -12.53 -3.76
N ARG A 34 6.00 -12.86 -3.93
CA ARG A 34 7.10 -12.10 -3.33
C ARG A 34 7.44 -10.91 -4.23
N VAL A 35 6.96 -9.73 -3.87
CA VAL A 35 7.29 -8.48 -4.56
C VAL A 35 8.77 -8.16 -4.35
N THR A 36 9.54 -8.06 -5.44
CA THR A 36 10.96 -7.67 -5.40
C THR A 36 11.15 -6.18 -5.69
N VAL A 37 10.24 -5.59 -6.48
CA VAL A 37 10.24 -4.19 -6.88
C VAL A 37 8.79 -3.70 -6.97
N SER A 38 8.53 -2.46 -6.57
CA SER A 38 7.26 -1.78 -6.76
C SER A 38 7.50 -0.39 -7.35
N GLY A 39 6.69 -0.01 -8.34
CA GLY A 39 6.74 1.32 -8.96
C GLY A 39 5.71 2.25 -8.34
N VAL A 40 6.06 3.53 -8.20
CA VAL A 40 5.12 4.58 -7.79
C VAL A 40 4.51 5.22 -9.03
N ASN A 41 3.18 5.23 -9.09
CA ASN A 41 2.40 5.78 -10.20
C ASN A 41 1.66 7.05 -9.75
N PRO A 42 1.29 7.95 -10.69
CA PRO A 42 0.50 9.13 -10.36
C PRO A 42 -0.80 8.79 -9.61
N GLY A 43 -1.43 7.66 -9.94
CA GLY A 43 -2.65 7.17 -9.28
C GLY A 43 -2.47 6.94 -7.78
N ASP A 44 -1.31 6.45 -7.34
CA ASP A 44 -1.03 6.17 -5.92
C ASP A 44 -1.06 7.46 -5.11
N THR A 45 -0.42 8.51 -5.64
CA THR A 45 -0.36 9.82 -4.99
C THR A 45 -1.71 10.53 -4.97
N LYS A 46 -2.53 10.32 -6.00
CA LYS A 46 -3.86 10.91 -6.12
C LYS A 46 -4.85 10.24 -5.18
N LYS A 47 -4.87 8.90 -5.16
CA LYS A 47 -5.73 8.12 -4.28
C LYS A 47 -5.43 8.35 -2.81
N ARG A 48 -4.16 8.53 -2.42
CA ARG A 48 -3.74 8.84 -1.04
C ARG A 48 -3.94 10.32 -0.65
N ARG A 49 -4.33 11.18 -1.58
CA ARG A 49 -4.64 12.60 -1.31
C ARG A 49 -6.15 12.90 -1.31
N GLY A 50 -7.01 11.89 -1.36
CA GLY A 50 -8.46 12.08 -1.37
C GLY A 50 -9.02 12.55 -2.73
N TRP A 51 -8.37 12.20 -3.85
CA TRP A 51 -8.85 12.64 -5.17
C TRP A 51 -10.10 11.88 -5.61
N LEU A 52 -11.24 12.59 -5.69
CA LEU A 52 -12.52 12.19 -6.29
C LEU A 52 -13.06 10.83 -5.79
N GLY A 53 -13.72 10.83 -4.63
CA GLY A 53 -14.48 9.66 -4.13
C GLY A 53 -13.64 8.61 -3.41
N SER A 54 -12.51 9.02 -2.83
CA SER A 54 -11.69 8.21 -1.91
C SER A 54 -12.05 8.48 -0.46
#